data_AF-A0A0S0ZKF6-F1
#
_entry.id   AF-A0A0S0ZKF6-F1
#
_cell.length_a   1.000
_cell.length_b   1.000
_cell.length_c   1.000
_cell.angle_alpha   90.00
_cell.angle_beta   90.00
_cell.angle_gamma   90.00
#
_symmetry.space_group_name_H-M   'P 1'
#
loop_
_entity.id
_entity.type
_entity.pdbx_description
1 polymer ?
#
loop_
_entity_poly.entity_id
_entity_poly.type
_entity_poly.pdbx_seq_one_letter_code
_entity_poly.pdbx_strand_id
1 'polypeptide(L)'
;LFASSFRGAHSRLTRTITQQKIRALVSAHRDRDRQKRNFRRLWIARINAIIREMGVSYSRLIHNLYKRQLLLNRKILAQIAISNRNCLYIISNE
;
A
#
# COMPACT_ATOMS: atom_id res chain seq x y z
N LEU A 1 9.10 -28.57 -1.48
CA LEU A 1 7.70 -28.92 -1.82
C LEU A 1 6.76 -27.93 -1.12
N PHE A 2 5.87 -27.25 -1.85
CA PHE A 2 4.99 -26.15 -1.39
C PHE A 2 4.16 -26.38 -0.08
N ALA A 3 4.15 -27.60 0.46
CA ALA A 3 3.42 -27.97 1.68
C ALA A 3 4.30 -28.33 2.88
N SER A 4 5.64 -28.35 2.72
CA SER A 4 6.55 -28.72 3.82
C SER A 4 6.59 -27.70 4.96
N SER A 5 6.19 -26.45 4.70
CA SER A 5 6.09 -25.38 5.70
C SER A 5 4.74 -25.32 6.43
N PHE A 6 3.77 -26.17 6.06
CA PHE A 6 2.48 -26.21 6.76
C PHE A 6 2.64 -26.84 8.16
N ARG A 7 1.79 -26.42 9.12
CA ARG A 7 1.91 -26.87 10.50
C ARG A 7 1.08 -28.14 10.77
N GLY A 8 1.64 -29.05 11.56
CA GLY A 8 0.95 -30.24 12.06
C GLY A 8 0.40 -31.15 10.95
N ALA A 9 -0.86 -31.55 11.07
CA ALA A 9 -1.52 -32.44 10.11
C ALA A 9 -1.55 -31.88 8.67
N HIS A 10 -1.48 -30.55 8.50
CA HIS A 10 -1.49 -29.90 7.19
C HIS A 10 -0.20 -30.08 6.39
N SER A 11 0.89 -30.58 6.98
CA SER A 11 2.13 -30.97 6.27
C SER A 11 2.39 -32.47 6.22
N ARG A 12 1.58 -33.27 6.93
CA ARG A 12 1.78 -34.73 7.06
C ARG A 12 0.72 -35.55 6.32
N LEU A 13 -0.56 -35.21 6.46
CA LEU A 13 -1.67 -36.00 5.91
C LEU A 13 -2.02 -35.53 4.50
N THR A 14 -2.00 -36.44 3.51
CA THR A 14 -2.20 -36.12 2.09
C THR A 14 -3.52 -35.39 1.81
N ARG A 15 -4.63 -35.86 2.37
CA ARG A 15 -5.95 -35.22 2.25
C ARG A 15 -5.98 -33.80 2.83
N THR A 16 -5.36 -33.61 3.98
CA THR A 16 -5.32 -32.31 4.66
C THR A 16 -4.39 -31.33 3.94
N ILE A 17 -3.28 -31.83 3.41
CA ILE A 17 -2.34 -31.09 2.56
C ILE A 17 -3.05 -30.58 1.30
N THR A 18 -3.79 -31.43 0.58
CA THR A 18 -4.47 -31.02 -0.66
C THR A 18 -5.53 -29.95 -0.40
N GLN A 19 -6.32 -30.09 0.67
CA GLN A 19 -7.30 -29.08 1.08
C GLN A 19 -6.62 -27.74 1.43
N GLN A 20 -5.50 -27.78 2.16
CA GLN A 20 -4.76 -26.57 2.53
C GLN A 20 -4.15 -25.88 1.32
N LYS A 21 -3.62 -26.64 0.36
CA LYS A 21 -3.07 -26.10 -0.90
C LYS A 21 -4.14 -25.32 -1.67
N ILE A 22 -5.34 -25.89 -1.83
CA ILE A 22 -6.44 -25.23 -2.55
C ILE A 22 -6.80 -23.91 -1.85
N ARG A 23 -6.95 -23.92 -0.52
CA ARG A 23 -7.25 -22.70 0.27
C ARG A 23 -6.16 -21.65 0.16
N ALA A 24 -4.89 -22.06 0.19
CA ALA A 24 -3.75 -21.17 0.04
C ALA A 24 -3.72 -20.51 -1.35
N LEU A 25 -4.00 -21.27 -2.42
CA LEU A 25 -4.05 -20.73 -3.79
C LEU A 25 -5.15 -19.69 -3.97
N VAL A 26 -6.36 -19.96 -3.45
CA VAL A 26 -7.47 -19.00 -3.49
C VAL A 26 -7.13 -17.72 -2.72
N SER A 27 -6.51 -17.86 -1.54
CA SER A 27 -6.09 -16.71 -0.74
C SER A 27 -4.99 -15.91 -1.44
N ALA A 28 -3.97 -16.56 -1.99
CA ALA A 28 -2.91 -15.92 -2.75
C ALA A 28 -3.46 -15.13 -3.95
N HIS A 29 -4.42 -15.69 -4.70
CA HIS A 29 -5.05 -14.97 -5.80
C HIS A 29 -5.78 -13.72 -5.31
N ARG A 30 -6.61 -13.84 -4.27
CA ARG A 30 -7.35 -12.71 -3.68
C ARG A 30 -6.43 -11.62 -3.12
N ASP A 31 -5.35 -12.01 -2.47
CA ASP A 31 -4.48 -11.10 -1.74
C ASP A 31 -3.58 -10.27 -2.67
N ARG A 32 -3.32 -10.73 -3.91
CA ARG A 32 -2.62 -9.92 -4.93
C ARG A 32 -3.31 -8.59 -5.20
N ASP A 33 -4.64 -8.57 -5.29
CA ASP A 33 -5.39 -7.33 -5.51
C ASP A 33 -5.56 -6.51 -4.23
N ARG A 34 -5.70 -7.18 -3.09
CA ARG A 34 -5.71 -6.49 -1.78
C ARG A 34 -4.38 -5.80 -1.50
N GLN A 35 -3.25 -6.40 -1.88
CA GLN A 35 -1.92 -5.82 -1.70
C GLN A 35 -1.80 -4.46 -2.38
N LYS A 36 -2.33 -4.31 -3.61
CA LYS A 36 -2.39 -3.02 -4.33
C LYS A 36 -3.15 -1.96 -3.53
N ARG A 37 -4.30 -2.32 -2.94
CA ARG A 37 -5.11 -1.42 -2.09
C ARG A 37 -4.40 -1.08 -0.78
N ASN A 38 -3.74 -2.06 -0.15
CA ASN A 38 -2.99 -1.88 1.09
C ASN A 38 -1.82 -0.90 0.90
N PHE A 39 -1.05 -1.04 -0.19
CA PHE A 39 0.01 -0.09 -0.51
C PHE A 39 -0.52 1.32 -0.77
N ARG A 40 -1.63 1.45 -1.51
CA ARG A 40 -2.27 2.75 -1.70
C ARG A 40 -2.68 3.39 -0.38
N ARG A 41 -3.27 2.62 0.54
CA ARG A 41 -3.63 3.09 1.89
C ARG A 41 -2.39 3.53 2.67
N LEU A 42 -1.30 2.77 2.60
CA LEU A 42 -0.04 3.10 3.25
C LEU A 42 0.56 4.42 2.71
N TRP A 43 0.57 4.62 1.39
CA TRP A 43 1.08 5.86 0.81
C TRP A 43 0.25 7.08 1.22
N ILE A 44 -1.08 6.94 1.25
CA ILE A 44 -1.97 8.01 1.74
C ILE A 44 -1.69 8.32 3.21
N ALA A 45 -1.55 7.30 4.06
CA ALA A 45 -1.25 7.49 5.48
C ALA A 45 0.10 8.20 5.70
N ARG A 46 1.13 7.83 4.94
CA ARG A 46 2.46 8.46 4.97
C ARG A 46 2.40 9.94 4.58
N ILE A 47 1.74 10.25 3.47
CA ILE A 47 1.55 11.64 3.02
C ILE A 47 0.76 12.41 4.08
N ASN A 48 -0.32 11.82 4.61
CA ASN A 48 -1.19 12.46 5.60
C ASN A 48 -0.45 12.80 6.91
N ALA A 49 0.49 11.97 7.34
CA ALA A 49 1.29 12.24 8.54
C ALA A 49 2.10 13.54 8.37
N ILE A 50 2.75 13.70 7.21
CA ILE A 50 3.68 14.81 6.96
C ILE A 50 2.93 16.13 6.72
N ILE A 51 1.85 16.11 5.93
CA ILE A 51 1.07 17.32 5.65
C ILE A 51 0.32 17.84 6.86
N ARG A 52 -0.03 16.97 7.81
CA ARG A 52 -0.67 17.37 9.08
C ARG A 52 0.23 18.28 9.88
N GLU A 53 1.52 18.00 9.90
CA GLU A 53 2.49 18.88 10.54
C GLU A 53 2.67 20.22 9.80
N MET A 54 2.25 20.31 8.54
CA MET A 54 2.24 21.54 7.75
C MET A 54 0.87 22.26 7.77
N GLY A 55 -0.12 21.74 8.50
CA GLY A 55 -1.46 22.31 8.57
C GLY A 55 -2.33 22.13 7.31
N VAL A 56 -1.90 21.30 6.36
CA VAL A 56 -2.64 21.05 5.09
C VAL A 56 -3.34 19.70 5.15
N SER A 57 -4.58 19.62 4.63
CA SER A 57 -5.31 18.35 4.52
C SER A 57 -4.99 17.62 3.22
N TYR A 58 -5.04 16.28 3.27
CA TYR A 58 -4.73 15.43 2.10
C TYR A 58 -5.63 15.73 0.89
N SER A 59 -6.92 15.93 1.15
CA SER A 59 -7.91 16.27 0.12
C SER A 59 -7.57 17.59 -0.58
N ARG A 60 -7.17 18.62 0.18
CA ARG A 60 -6.76 19.92 -0.38
C ARG A 60 -5.49 19.80 -1.20
N LEU A 61 -4.49 19.07 -0.72
CA LEU A 61 -3.24 18.81 -1.47
C LEU A 61 -3.54 18.12 -2.82
N ILE A 62 -4.32 17.04 -2.82
CA ILE A 62 -4.63 16.29 -4.05
C ILE A 62 -5.49 17.14 -5.00
N HIS A 63 -6.42 17.93 -4.48
CA HIS A 63 -7.21 18.84 -5.27
C HIS A 63 -6.33 19.89 -5.97
N ASN A 64 -5.40 20.50 -5.23
CA ASN A 64 -4.46 21.48 -5.78
C ASN A 64 -3.56 20.86 -6.85
N LEU A 65 -3.02 19.66 -6.62
CA LEU A 65 -2.22 18.92 -7.61
C LEU A 65 -3.00 18.65 -8.89
N TYR A 66 -4.28 18.25 -8.77
CA TYR A 66 -5.14 18.01 -9.92
C TYR A 66 -5.45 19.30 -10.68
N LYS A 67 -5.77 20.39 -9.98
CA LYS A 67 -6.02 21.72 -10.58
C LYS A 67 -4.81 22.23 -11.37
N ARG A 68 -3.60 21.91 -10.90
CA ARG A 68 -2.32 22.23 -11.55
C ARG A 68 -1.91 21.23 -12.63
N GLN A 69 -2.74 20.24 -12.94
CA GLN A 69 -2.46 19.17 -13.91
C GLN A 69 -1.21 18.33 -13.59
N LEU A 70 -0.74 18.33 -12.34
CA LEU A 70 0.35 17.47 -11.87
C LEU A 70 -0.18 16.07 -11.54
N LEU A 71 -0.15 15.19 -12.54
CA LEU A 71 -0.58 13.79 -12.43
C LEU A 71 0.48 12.89 -11.74
N LEU A 72 0.85 13.22 -10.51
CA LEU A 72 1.83 12.45 -9.74
C LEU A 72 1.22 11.20 -9.09
N ASN A 73 1.95 10.09 -9.18
CA ASN A 73 1.58 8.86 -8.48
C ASN A 73 1.79 9.02 -6.97
N ARG A 74 0.82 8.55 -6.18
CA ARG A 74 0.86 8.52 -4.70
C ARG A 74 2.09 7.79 -4.15
N LYS A 75 2.61 6.78 -4.87
CA LYS A 75 3.86 6.10 -4.51
C LYS A 75 5.04 7.08 -4.46
N ILE A 76 5.19 7.84 -5.55
CA ILE A 76 6.29 8.80 -5.71
C ILE A 76 6.10 9.95 -4.73
N LEU A 77 4.88 10.46 -4.59
CA LEU A 77 4.56 11.52 -3.64
C LEU A 77 4.88 11.12 -2.19
N ALA A 78 4.56 9.88 -1.78
CA ALA A 78 4.91 9.38 -0.46
C ALA A 78 6.43 9.21 -0.26
N GLN A 79 7.17 8.87 -1.31
CA GLN A 79 8.63 8.76 -1.25
C GLN A 79 9.30 10.14 -1.16
N ILE A 80 8.85 11.11 -1.96
CA ILE A 80 9.30 12.51 -1.88
C ILE A 80 9.03 13.07 -0.48
N ALA A 81 7.83 12.81 0.04
CA ALA A 81 7.44 13.27 1.38
C ALA A 81 8.42 12.79 2.46
N ILE A 82 8.83 11.52 2.40
CA ILE A 82 9.78 10.94 3.36
C ILE A 82 11.20 11.47 3.12
N SER A 83 11.60 11.63 1.85
CA SER A 83 12.96 12.00 1.48
C SER A 83 13.28 13.47 1.72
N ASN A 84 12.34 14.38 1.44
CA ASN A 84 12.54 15.80 1.61
C ASN A 84 11.22 16.49 1.95
N ARG A 85 11.11 16.90 3.21
CA ARG A 85 9.91 17.53 3.76
C ARG A 85 9.64 18.92 3.19
N ASN A 86 10.68 19.66 2.79
CA ASN A 86 10.56 21.00 2.21
C ASN A 86 9.95 20.97 0.80
N CYS A 87 10.16 19.89 0.04
CA CYS A 87 9.62 19.77 -1.31
C CYS A 87 8.07 19.81 -1.32
N LEU A 88 7.43 19.19 -0.33
CA LEU A 88 5.97 19.21 -0.18
C LEU A 88 5.41 20.62 0.12
N TYR A 89 6.20 21.47 0.79
CA TYR A 89 5.84 22.85 1.06
C TYR A 89 5.81 23.68 -0.22
N ILE A 90 6.83 23.51 -1.07
CA ILE A 90 6.90 24.20 -2.37
C ILE A 90 5.71 23.79 -3.25
N ILE A 91 5.45 22.47 -3.36
CA ILE A 91 4.32 21.94 -4.15
C ILE A 91 2.95 22.44 -3.66
N SER A 92 2.83 22.75 -2.37
CA SER A 92 1.58 23.23 -1.78
C SER A 92 1.37 24.74 -1.90
N ASN A 93 2.45 25.53 -1.92
CA ASN A 93 2.40 27.00 -1.83
C ASN A 93 2.74 27.73 -3.13
N GLU A 94 3.49 27.12 -4.05
CA GLU A 94 3.33 27.49 -5.46
C GLU A 94 1.89 27.29 -5.85
#